data_AF-A0A9E4ET64-F1
#
_entry.id   AF-A0A9E4ET64-F1
#
_cell.length_a   1.000
_cell.length_b   1.000
_cell.length_c   1.000
_cell.angle_alpha   90.00
_cell.angle_beta   90.00
_cell.angle_gamma   90.00
#
_symmetry.space_group_name_H-M   'P 1'
#
loop_
_entity.id
_entity.type
_entity.pdbx_description
1 polymer ?
#
loop_
_entity_poly.entity_id
_entity_poly.type
_entity_poly.pdbx_seq_one_letter_code
_entity_poly.pdbx_strand_id
1 'polypeptide(L)'
;MKFHQVFAIVTAFCPSAADIDRERMQQDLDIMEGILQSLHAQTTSNLATIHREPQVRGLYFENYGVIFHIEEKRSSGMVVDVDVRRLREKPAGVTVELEKEGFLKEVSEQRKKKRVGVQERLVEFLGTYADGIRQLKDEDRITILVHQQPRSRALITVPDKRLQAELSKQVYSEVTAKKSDIVAYRRERIAEAEFRKRIVSREHKPDASTMKKIGVMATILDKALKQPEHLVSNYNKTLGIYQKGLGALFFVNVRSGHRSAYKLKLRTSPKTTPLRIRAGKAVTGESLYEEQFKEELVEVVGDYGYTLRTLKPEEYIVVEVRFPRGAGRRSSGARGLILQVKKKDVDAYSRGNLDLAAFRQKVDIQGY
;
A
#
# COMPACT_ATOMS: atom_id res chain seq x y z
N MET A 1 7.71 -43.89 -55.35
CA MET A 1 7.28 -44.03 -53.94
C MET A 1 7.03 -42.64 -53.36
N LYS A 2 5.78 -42.29 -53.03
CA LYS A 2 5.41 -41.00 -52.41
C LYS A 2 4.83 -41.27 -51.02
N PHE A 3 5.55 -40.88 -49.96
CA PHE A 3 5.06 -40.92 -48.58
C PHE A 3 4.12 -39.74 -48.33
N HIS A 4 2.87 -40.01 -47.95
CA HIS A 4 1.95 -39.02 -47.41
C HIS A 4 2.11 -38.99 -45.89
N GLN A 5 2.66 -37.90 -45.34
CA GLN A 5 2.64 -37.61 -43.91
C GLN A 5 1.29 -36.99 -43.54
N VAL A 6 0.55 -37.69 -42.69
CA VAL A 6 -0.68 -37.18 -42.05
C VAL A 6 -0.28 -36.43 -40.79
N PHE A 7 -0.42 -35.09 -40.80
CA PHE A 7 -0.30 -34.27 -39.59
C PHE A 7 -1.63 -34.35 -38.81
N ALA A 8 -1.62 -35.05 -37.68
CA ALA A 8 -2.70 -35.00 -36.72
C ALA A 8 -2.61 -33.69 -35.92
N ILE A 9 -3.54 -32.77 -36.14
CA ILE A 9 -3.68 -31.55 -35.34
C ILE A 9 -4.35 -31.94 -34.03
N VAL A 10 -3.56 -32.08 -32.96
CA VAL A 10 -4.07 -32.21 -31.59
C VAL A 10 -4.50 -30.84 -31.12
N THR A 11 -5.80 -30.55 -31.17
CA THR A 11 -6.38 -29.39 -30.49
C THR A 11 -6.33 -29.63 -28.98
N ALA A 12 -5.32 -29.08 -28.32
CA ALA A 12 -5.27 -29.02 -26.86
C ALA A 12 -6.45 -28.18 -26.36
N PHE A 13 -7.40 -28.83 -25.69
CA PHE A 13 -8.49 -28.15 -25.00
C PHE A 13 -7.89 -27.43 -23.79
N CYS A 14 -7.58 -26.14 -23.95
CA CYS A 14 -7.18 -25.30 -22.83
C CYS A 14 -8.45 -25.01 -22.02
N PRO A 15 -8.60 -25.51 -20.78
CA PRO A 15 -9.73 -25.11 -19.96
C PRO A 15 -9.73 -23.59 -19.87
N SER A 16 -10.84 -22.96 -20.24
CA SER A 16 -11.04 -21.53 -20.06
C SER A 16 -10.77 -21.21 -18.60
N ALA A 17 -9.81 -20.34 -18.33
CA ALA A 17 -9.48 -19.91 -16.98
C ALA A 17 -10.79 -19.53 -16.27
N ALA A 18 -11.13 -20.24 -15.20
CA ALA A 18 -12.33 -19.94 -14.44
C ALA A 18 -12.24 -18.48 -13.99
N ASP A 19 -13.27 -17.70 -14.31
CA ASP A 19 -13.35 -16.30 -13.88
C ASP A 19 -13.24 -16.25 -12.35
N ILE A 20 -12.38 -15.35 -11.85
CA ILE A 20 -12.17 -15.18 -10.43
C ILE A 20 -13.42 -14.55 -9.81
N ASP A 21 -13.95 -15.21 -8.79
CA ASP A 21 -14.98 -14.66 -7.92
C ASP A 21 -14.34 -13.57 -7.06
N ARG A 22 -14.63 -12.31 -7.42
CA ARG A 22 -14.05 -11.11 -6.82
C ARG A 22 -14.44 -10.94 -5.36
N GLU A 23 -15.69 -11.23 -5.00
CA GLU A 23 -16.16 -11.12 -3.62
C GLU A 23 -15.44 -12.13 -2.73
N ARG A 24 -15.34 -13.37 -3.20
CA ARG A 24 -14.59 -14.41 -2.50
C ARG A 24 -13.10 -14.09 -2.43
N MET A 25 -12.51 -13.54 -3.49
CA MET A 25 -11.10 -13.12 -3.47
C MET A 25 -10.88 -12.02 -2.43
N GLN A 26 -11.76 -11.02 -2.36
CA GLN A 26 -11.68 -9.97 -1.36
C GLN A 26 -11.82 -10.53 0.06
N GLN A 27 -12.70 -11.51 0.27
CA GLN A 27 -12.82 -12.20 1.56
C GLN A 27 -11.52 -12.93 1.93
N ASP A 28 -10.91 -13.66 0.99
CA ASP A 28 -9.62 -14.32 1.22
C ASP A 28 -8.53 -13.30 1.57
N LEU A 29 -8.48 -12.15 0.86
CA LEU A 29 -7.54 -11.06 1.14
C LEU A 29 -7.75 -10.46 2.53
N ASP A 30 -8.99 -10.16 2.93
CA ASP A 30 -9.33 -9.61 4.25
C ASP A 30 -8.85 -10.53 5.39
N ILE A 31 -9.04 -11.86 5.23
CA ILE A 31 -8.56 -12.85 6.21
C ILE A 31 -7.03 -12.83 6.28
N MET A 32 -6.36 -12.82 5.13
CA MET A 32 -4.90 -12.80 5.06
C MET A 32 -4.30 -11.50 5.60
N GLU A 33 -4.95 -10.35 5.38
CA GLU A 33 -4.59 -9.06 5.99
C GLU A 33 -4.60 -9.17 7.52
N GLY A 34 -5.67 -9.75 8.10
CA GLY A 34 -5.81 -9.95 9.54
C GLY A 34 -4.74 -10.88 10.14
N ILE A 35 -4.39 -11.96 9.44
CA ILE A 35 -3.31 -12.88 9.84
C ILE A 35 -1.96 -12.15 9.82
N LEU A 36 -1.64 -11.45 8.73
CA LEU A 36 -0.38 -10.69 8.61
C LEU A 36 -0.26 -9.60 9.68
N GLN A 37 -1.36 -8.89 9.96
CA GLN A 37 -1.40 -7.88 11.01
C GLN A 37 -1.10 -8.49 12.37
N SER A 38 -1.67 -9.67 12.67
CA SER A 38 -1.44 -10.40 13.92
C SER A 38 0.00 -10.90 14.06
N LEU A 39 0.55 -11.54 13.02
CA LEU A 39 1.95 -12.01 12.99
C LEU A 39 2.94 -10.86 13.18
N HIS A 40 2.62 -9.69 12.62
CA HIS A 40 3.47 -8.51 12.73
C HIS A 40 3.41 -7.88 14.14
N ALA A 41 2.21 -7.77 14.72
CA ALA A 41 2.00 -7.16 16.05
C ALA A 41 2.76 -7.89 17.18
N GLN A 42 2.90 -9.22 17.10
CA GLN A 42 3.68 -10.03 18.05
C GLN A 42 5.18 -9.66 18.10
N THR A 43 5.70 -8.93 17.11
CA THR A 43 7.12 -8.49 17.11
C THR A 43 7.35 -7.30 18.04
N THR A 44 6.31 -6.50 18.25
CA THR A 44 6.45 -5.14 18.80
C THR A 44 6.07 -5.00 20.27
N SER A 45 5.58 -6.08 20.90
CA SER A 45 4.96 -6.06 22.24
C SER A 45 5.90 -5.81 23.42
N ASN A 46 7.22 -5.84 23.24
CA ASN A 46 8.15 -5.76 24.39
C ASN A 46 8.47 -4.32 24.86
N LEU A 47 7.92 -3.29 24.20
CA LEU A 47 8.11 -1.89 24.60
C LEU A 47 6.75 -1.21 24.72
N ALA A 48 6.45 -0.69 25.91
CA ALA A 48 5.21 -0.02 26.32
C ALA A 48 4.93 1.33 25.60
N THR A 49 5.28 1.44 24.33
CA THR A 49 4.92 2.58 23.48
C THR A 49 3.52 2.39 22.91
N ILE A 50 2.79 3.50 22.76
CA ILE A 50 1.50 3.60 22.08
C ILE A 50 1.71 3.20 20.60
N HIS A 51 1.70 1.91 20.32
CA HIS A 51 1.88 1.38 18.98
C HIS A 51 0.57 1.51 18.22
N ARG A 52 0.63 2.18 17.07
CA ARG A 52 -0.44 2.06 16.09
C ARG A 52 -0.26 0.73 15.38
N GLU A 53 -1.34 -0.03 15.28
CA GLU A 53 -1.32 -1.30 14.56
C GLU A 53 -0.79 -1.10 13.13
N PRO A 54 0.05 -2.03 12.64
CA PRO A 54 0.53 -1.98 11.27
C PRO A 54 -0.67 -2.05 10.32
N GLN A 55 -0.65 -1.23 9.27
CA GLN A 55 -1.71 -1.28 8.25
C GLN A 55 -1.29 -2.25 7.16
N VAL A 56 -1.99 -3.38 7.05
CA VAL A 56 -1.81 -4.35 5.98
C VAL A 56 -2.86 -4.11 4.90
N ARG A 57 -2.47 -4.26 3.63
CA ARG A 57 -3.36 -4.14 2.46
C ARG A 57 -3.07 -5.24 1.45
N GLY A 58 -4.04 -6.05 1.09
CA GLY A 58 -3.99 -7.05 0.04
C GLY A 58 -4.60 -6.49 -1.25
N LEU A 59 -3.94 -6.72 -2.38
CA LEU A 59 -4.42 -6.36 -3.71
C LEU A 59 -4.24 -7.54 -4.65
N TYR A 60 -5.27 -7.87 -5.42
CA TYR A 60 -5.19 -8.87 -6.48
C TYR A 60 -4.95 -8.20 -7.84
N PHE A 61 -4.05 -8.80 -8.62
CA PHE A 61 -3.70 -8.39 -9.97
C PHE A 61 -3.76 -9.57 -10.91
N GLU A 62 -4.53 -9.43 -11.99
CA GLU A 62 -4.64 -10.46 -13.01
C GLU A 62 -3.27 -10.76 -13.64
N ASN A 63 -2.95 -12.04 -13.79
CA ASN A 63 -1.68 -12.53 -14.36
C ASN A 63 -0.42 -12.17 -13.55
N TYR A 64 -0.59 -11.68 -12.33
CA TYR A 64 0.51 -11.49 -11.37
C TYR A 64 0.26 -12.27 -10.08
N GLY A 65 -0.96 -12.20 -9.53
CA GLY A 65 -1.34 -12.79 -8.25
C GLY A 65 -1.67 -11.73 -7.20
N VAL A 66 -1.18 -11.90 -5.97
CA VAL A 66 -1.52 -11.03 -4.82
C VAL A 66 -0.31 -10.25 -4.33
N ILE A 67 -0.52 -8.99 -4.00
CA ILE A 67 0.42 -8.16 -3.25
C ILE A 67 -0.17 -7.78 -1.91
N PHE A 68 0.51 -8.12 -0.83
CA PHE A 68 0.30 -7.54 0.47
C PHE A 68 1.28 -6.39 0.71
N HIS A 69 0.80 -5.23 1.10
CA HIS A 69 1.60 -4.09 1.51
C HIS A 69 1.43 -3.85 3.01
N ILE A 70 2.53 -3.87 3.76
CA ILE A 70 2.58 -3.62 5.19
C ILE A 70 3.24 -2.26 5.41
N GLU A 71 2.46 -1.31 5.92
CA GLU A 71 2.96 -0.01 6.34
C GLU A 71 3.43 -0.07 7.80
N GLU A 72 4.74 -0.23 8.00
CA GLU A 72 5.35 -0.09 9.32
C GLU A 72 5.42 1.39 9.70
N LYS A 73 4.45 1.84 10.47
CA LYS A 73 4.54 3.13 11.18
C LYS A 73 5.55 2.97 12.30
N ARG A 74 6.76 3.48 12.09
CA ARG A 74 7.75 3.53 13.17
C ARG A 74 7.20 4.41 14.29
N SER A 75 7.06 3.84 15.49
CA SER A 75 6.82 4.63 16.69
C SER A 75 7.94 5.69 16.79
N SER A 76 7.53 6.94 17.02
CA SER A 76 8.37 8.13 16.92
C SER A 76 9.42 8.27 18.05
N GLY A 77 9.71 7.20 18.78
CA GLY A 77 10.69 7.21 19.87
C GLY A 77 11.66 6.06 19.70
N MET A 78 12.87 6.35 19.21
CA MET A 78 14.00 5.76 19.90
C MET A 78 14.21 6.69 21.08
N VAL A 79 13.89 6.24 22.29
CA VAL A 79 14.46 6.87 23.47
C VAL A 79 15.94 6.55 23.37
N VAL A 80 16.72 7.47 22.84
CA VAL A 80 18.13 7.48 23.21
C VAL A 80 18.07 7.83 24.68
N ASP A 81 18.22 6.82 25.53
CA ASP A 81 18.39 7.03 26.95
C ASP A 81 19.75 7.69 27.12
N VAL A 82 19.78 9.00 26.84
CA VAL A 82 20.89 9.83 27.26
C VAL A 82 20.72 9.86 28.76
N ASP A 83 21.57 9.15 29.49
CA ASP A 83 21.56 9.14 30.94
C ASP A 83 21.78 10.59 31.44
N VAL A 84 20.67 11.31 31.62
CA VAL A 84 20.68 12.73 32.00
C VAL A 84 21.20 12.87 33.44
N ARG A 85 21.22 11.79 34.24
CA ARG A 85 21.81 11.82 35.58
C ARG A 85 23.31 12.06 35.50
N ARG A 86 24.00 11.45 34.51
CA ARG A 86 25.43 11.74 34.21
C ARG A 86 25.68 13.13 33.62
N LEU A 87 24.65 13.79 33.09
CA LEU A 87 24.74 15.18 32.61
C LEU A 87 24.52 16.21 33.72
N ARG A 88 23.73 15.88 34.75
CA ARG A 88 23.47 16.77 35.89
C ARG A 88 24.66 16.94 36.82
N GLU A 89 25.57 15.98 36.88
CA GLU A 89 26.75 16.02 37.73
C GLU A 89 27.97 16.68 37.06
N LYS A 90 27.86 17.07 35.79
CA LYS A 90 28.98 17.70 35.07
C LYS A 90 28.87 19.23 35.11
N PRO A 91 29.97 19.95 35.36
CA PRO A 91 29.98 21.41 35.35
C PRO A 91 29.59 21.96 33.97
N ALA A 92 29.04 23.17 33.95
CA ALA A 92 28.67 23.87 32.73
C ALA A 92 29.86 23.87 31.74
N GLY A 93 29.65 23.32 30.54
CA GLY A 93 30.66 23.27 29.47
C GLY A 93 31.08 21.88 28.96
N VAL A 94 30.49 20.78 29.45
CA VAL A 94 30.82 19.45 28.92
C VAL A 94 30.09 19.15 27.61
N THR A 95 30.84 19.14 26.52
CA THR A 95 30.43 18.56 25.24
C THR A 95 30.44 17.04 25.36
N VAL A 96 29.29 16.40 25.18
CA VAL A 96 29.24 14.94 25.01
C VAL A 96 29.56 14.62 23.56
N GLU A 97 30.78 14.16 23.30
CA GLU A 97 31.09 13.51 22.03
C GLU A 97 30.49 12.11 22.04
N LEU A 98 29.42 11.94 21.27
CA LEU A 98 28.93 10.61 20.92
C LEU A 98 29.98 9.91 20.06
N GLU A 99 30.45 8.73 20.46
CA GLU A 99 31.24 7.86 19.58
C GLU A 99 30.36 7.41 18.39
N LYS A 100 30.44 8.20 17.32
CA LYS A 100 29.52 8.12 16.17
C LYS A 100 29.57 6.77 15.46
N GLU A 101 30.75 6.17 15.37
CA GLU A 101 30.96 4.92 14.63
C GLU A 101 30.38 3.70 15.34
N GLY A 102 30.55 3.61 16.67
CA GLY A 102 29.99 2.52 17.48
C GLY A 102 28.47 2.52 17.42
N PHE A 103 27.86 3.70 17.58
CA PHE A 103 26.41 3.88 17.51
C PHE A 103 25.84 3.51 16.13
N LEU A 104 26.47 3.95 15.04
CA LEU A 104 26.02 3.62 13.69
C LEU A 104 26.04 2.11 13.41
N LYS A 105 27.10 1.42 13.85
CA LYS A 105 27.22 -0.04 13.74
C LYS A 105 26.17 -0.77 14.59
N GLU A 106 25.93 -0.32 15.81
CA GLU A 106 24.90 -0.91 16.67
C GLU A 106 23.50 -0.75 16.06
N VAL A 107 23.17 0.46 15.59
CA VAL A 107 21.88 0.74 14.93
C VAL A 107 21.72 -0.08 13.66
N SER A 108 22.78 -0.28 12.87
CA SER A 108 22.72 -1.10 11.66
C SER A 108 22.52 -2.59 11.98
N GLU A 109 23.21 -3.12 12.98
CA GLU A 109 23.06 -4.53 13.42
C GLU A 109 21.70 -4.80 14.06
N GLN A 110 21.20 -3.91 14.92
CA GLN A 110 19.84 -4.03 15.47
C GLN A 110 18.77 -4.00 14.36
N ARG A 111 18.95 -3.13 13.36
CA ARG A 111 18.08 -3.10 12.17
C ARG A 111 18.15 -4.43 11.43
N LYS A 112 19.35 -4.94 11.16
CA LYS A 112 19.54 -6.22 10.47
C LYS A 112 18.87 -7.38 11.22
N LYS A 113 19.06 -7.47 12.54
CA LYS A 113 18.41 -8.48 13.39
C LYS A 113 16.88 -8.37 13.35
N LYS A 114 16.32 -7.16 13.47
CA LYS A 114 14.87 -6.95 13.35
C LYS A 114 14.35 -7.41 11.99
N ARG A 115 15.10 -7.14 10.93
CA ARG A 115 14.71 -7.49 9.55
C ARG A 115 14.70 -8.99 9.31
N VAL A 116 15.72 -9.71 9.78
CA VAL A 116 15.73 -11.18 9.73
C VAL A 116 14.50 -11.73 10.46
N GLY A 117 14.19 -11.20 11.66
CA GLY A 117 13.00 -11.61 12.40
C GLY A 117 11.66 -11.30 11.71
N VAL A 118 11.57 -10.21 10.94
CA VAL A 118 10.39 -9.92 10.11
C VAL A 118 10.32 -10.89 8.93
N GLN A 119 11.43 -11.10 8.22
CA GLN A 119 11.50 -11.98 7.05
C GLN A 119 11.08 -13.42 7.39
N GLU A 120 11.56 -13.97 8.52
CA GLU A 120 11.18 -15.31 8.97
C GLU A 120 9.67 -15.46 9.16
N ARG A 121 8.99 -14.45 9.69
CA ARG A 121 7.53 -14.46 9.86
C ARG A 121 6.78 -14.32 8.54
N LEU A 122 7.34 -13.60 7.59
CA LEU A 122 6.77 -13.53 6.24
C LEU A 122 6.90 -14.86 5.51
N VAL A 123 8.04 -15.56 5.71
CA VAL A 123 8.24 -16.93 5.24
C VAL A 123 7.25 -17.89 5.90
N GLU A 124 7.06 -17.79 7.22
CA GLU A 124 6.04 -18.54 7.96
C GLU A 124 4.63 -18.25 7.41
N PHE A 125 4.31 -16.97 7.15
CA PHE A 125 3.03 -16.60 6.57
C PHE A 125 2.79 -17.30 5.23
N LEU A 126 3.77 -17.23 4.33
CA LEU A 126 3.71 -17.86 3.02
C LEU A 126 3.60 -19.39 3.13
N GLY A 127 4.33 -20.00 4.06
CA GLY A 127 4.37 -21.44 4.24
C GLY A 127 3.17 -22.03 4.99
N THR A 128 2.44 -21.24 5.78
CA THR A 128 1.37 -21.74 6.64
C THR A 128 -0.02 -21.28 6.21
N TYR A 129 -0.17 -20.01 5.82
CA TYR A 129 -1.48 -19.38 5.66
C TYR A 129 -1.80 -19.03 4.20
N ALA A 130 -0.80 -18.65 3.41
CA ALA A 130 -1.02 -18.10 2.07
C ALA A 130 -1.66 -19.07 1.07
N ASP A 131 -1.66 -20.37 1.35
CA ASP A 131 -2.43 -21.34 0.57
C ASP A 131 -3.96 -21.11 0.65
N GLY A 132 -4.42 -20.40 1.69
CA GLY A 132 -5.81 -20.01 1.88
C GLY A 132 -6.40 -19.19 0.73
N ILE A 133 -5.58 -18.51 -0.08
CA ILE A 133 -6.03 -17.79 -1.27
C ILE A 133 -6.20 -18.81 -2.42
N ARG A 134 -7.39 -19.41 -2.52
CA ARG A 134 -7.61 -20.62 -3.34
C ARG A 134 -7.77 -20.36 -4.83
N GLN A 135 -8.12 -19.14 -5.21
CA GLN A 135 -8.43 -18.78 -6.58
C GLN A 135 -7.20 -18.41 -7.42
N LEU A 136 -6.01 -18.42 -6.82
CA LEU A 136 -4.75 -18.14 -7.54
C LEU A 136 -4.32 -19.33 -8.38
N LYS A 137 -3.79 -19.02 -9.57
CA LYS A 137 -3.20 -20.00 -10.48
C LYS A 137 -1.82 -20.42 -9.98
N ASP A 138 -1.31 -21.55 -10.46
CA ASP A 138 -0.01 -22.09 -10.02
C ASP A 138 1.16 -21.15 -10.34
N GLU A 139 1.05 -20.39 -11.42
CA GLU A 139 2.01 -19.38 -11.87
C GLU A 139 1.93 -18.04 -11.13
N ASP A 140 0.80 -17.77 -10.45
CA ASP A 140 0.59 -16.55 -9.69
C ASP A 140 1.57 -16.46 -8.52
N ARG A 141 1.84 -15.23 -8.10
CA ARG A 141 2.76 -14.90 -7.02
C ARG A 141 2.02 -14.31 -5.85
N ILE A 142 2.50 -14.61 -4.66
CA ILE A 142 2.11 -13.90 -3.44
C ILE A 142 3.34 -13.12 -2.99
N THR A 143 3.25 -11.80 -3.09
CA THR A 143 4.31 -10.86 -2.75
C THR A 143 3.93 -10.06 -1.53
N ILE A 144 4.84 -9.92 -0.57
CA ILE A 144 4.65 -9.10 0.63
C ILE A 144 5.69 -7.99 0.61
N LEU A 145 5.22 -6.75 0.59
CA LEU A 145 6.01 -5.53 0.58
C LEU A 145 5.92 -4.88 1.96
N VAL A 146 7.03 -4.88 2.70
CA VAL A 146 7.13 -4.17 3.98
C VAL A 146 7.77 -2.81 3.74
N HIS A 147 6.97 -1.76 3.84
CA HIS A 147 7.44 -0.39 3.78
C HIS A 147 7.77 0.11 5.19
N GLN A 148 9.06 0.32 5.44
CA GLN A 148 9.51 0.98 6.65
C GLN A 148 9.60 2.48 6.41
N GLN A 149 8.63 3.22 6.95
CA GLN A 149 8.66 4.67 6.82
C GLN A 149 9.92 5.26 7.49
N PRO A 150 10.54 6.27 6.86
CA PRO A 150 11.62 6.99 7.49
C PRO A 150 11.06 7.70 8.73
N ARG A 151 11.86 7.82 9.79
CA ARG A 151 11.40 8.48 11.02
C ARG A 151 11.08 9.94 10.68
N SER A 152 9.80 10.31 10.76
CA SER A 152 9.28 11.57 10.22
C SER A 152 9.60 12.80 11.07
N ARG A 153 10.17 12.63 12.26
CA ARG A 153 10.83 13.66 13.07
C ARG A 153 11.54 12.92 14.19
N ALA A 154 12.86 12.98 14.24
CA ALA A 154 13.53 12.72 15.51
C ALA A 154 13.11 13.86 16.45
N LEU A 155 12.67 13.54 17.67
CA LEU A 155 12.42 14.55 18.71
C LEU A 155 13.69 15.37 19.01
N ILE A 156 14.84 14.86 18.60
CA ILE A 156 16.15 15.48 18.72
C ILE A 156 16.69 15.72 17.32
N THR A 157 16.99 16.98 16.98
CA THR A 157 17.71 17.30 15.75
C THR A 157 19.11 16.73 15.84
N VAL A 158 19.42 15.78 14.96
CA VAL A 158 20.79 15.27 14.81
C VAL A 158 21.52 16.21 13.84
N PRO A 159 22.54 16.96 14.28
CA PRO A 159 23.26 17.88 13.39
C PRO A 159 24.10 17.15 12.33
N ASP A 160 24.34 15.86 12.51
CA ASP A 160 25.12 15.04 11.58
C ASP A 160 24.32 14.64 10.33
N LYS A 161 24.66 15.24 9.20
CA LYS A 161 24.04 14.98 7.89
C LYS A 161 24.18 13.52 7.44
N ARG A 162 25.25 12.81 7.81
CA ARG A 162 25.45 11.40 7.42
C ARG A 162 24.47 10.51 8.17
N LEU A 163 24.36 10.71 9.48
CA LEU A 163 23.39 9.99 10.30
C LEU A 163 21.96 10.32 9.86
N GLN A 164 21.66 11.59 9.56
CA GLN A 164 20.35 11.99 9.03
C GLN A 164 20.03 11.31 7.69
N ALA A 165 20.99 11.24 6.76
CA ALA A 165 20.83 10.51 5.50
C ALA A 165 20.55 9.02 5.75
N GLU A 166 21.28 8.37 6.67
CA GLU A 166 21.09 6.95 6.98
C GLU A 166 19.75 6.65 7.68
N LEU A 167 19.26 7.58 8.50
CA LEU A 167 17.97 7.47 9.16
C LEU A 167 16.78 7.76 8.23
N SER A 168 17.01 8.55 7.17
CA SER A 168 16.00 8.93 6.18
C SER A 168 15.94 7.99 4.97
N LYS A 169 16.91 7.09 4.80
CA LYS A 169 16.86 6.03 3.78
C LYS A 169 15.59 5.20 3.93
N GLN A 170 14.73 5.29 2.93
CA GLN A 170 13.59 4.39 2.76
C GLN A 170 14.11 3.03 2.31
N VAL A 171 13.68 1.98 3.01
CA VAL A 171 14.01 0.61 2.66
C VAL A 171 12.71 -0.16 2.61
N TYR A 172 12.50 -0.86 1.49
CA TYR A 172 11.38 -1.77 1.32
C TYR A 172 11.94 -3.19 1.34
N SER A 173 11.30 -4.07 2.10
CA SER A 173 11.61 -5.51 2.05
C SER A 173 10.52 -6.21 1.27
N GLU A 174 10.89 -6.99 0.26
CA GLU A 174 10.01 -7.81 -0.54
C GLU A 174 10.25 -9.28 -0.18
N VAL A 175 9.19 -10.03 0.06
CA VAL A 175 9.22 -11.49 0.14
C VAL A 175 8.16 -12.03 -0.82
N THR A 176 8.59 -12.86 -1.78
CA THR A 176 7.72 -13.37 -2.86
C THR A 176 7.87 -14.89 -2.99
N ALA A 177 6.75 -15.59 -3.14
CA ALA A 177 6.70 -17.00 -3.51
C ALA A 177 5.65 -17.25 -4.60
N LYS A 178 5.86 -18.29 -5.43
CA LYS A 178 4.84 -18.75 -6.36
C LYS A 178 3.78 -19.57 -5.63
N LYS A 179 2.53 -19.50 -6.10
CA LYS A 179 1.43 -20.30 -5.56
C LYS A 179 1.72 -21.80 -5.65
N SER A 180 2.24 -22.28 -6.78
CA SER A 180 2.66 -23.68 -6.95
C SER A 180 3.67 -24.16 -5.89
N ASP A 181 4.65 -23.33 -5.54
CA ASP A 181 5.65 -23.67 -4.51
C ASP A 181 5.03 -23.71 -3.11
N ILE A 182 4.13 -22.77 -2.81
CA ILE A 182 3.37 -22.74 -1.55
C ILE A 182 2.52 -24.01 -1.42
N VAL A 183 1.77 -24.38 -2.47
CA VAL A 183 0.94 -25.58 -2.50
C VAL A 183 1.79 -26.84 -2.36
N ALA A 184 2.94 -26.91 -3.06
CA ALA A 184 3.86 -28.05 -2.96
C ALA A 184 4.39 -28.22 -1.54
N TYR A 185 4.77 -27.12 -0.88
CA TYR A 185 5.24 -27.15 0.51
C TYR A 185 4.13 -27.57 1.48
N ARG A 186 2.92 -27.00 1.37
CA ARG A 186 1.77 -27.38 2.22
C ARG A 186 1.36 -28.84 2.09
N ARG A 187 1.64 -29.45 0.94
CA ARG A 187 1.37 -30.87 0.66
C ARG A 187 2.60 -31.75 0.90
N GLU A 188 3.63 -31.23 1.57
CA GLU A 188 4.87 -31.94 1.92
C GLU A 188 5.60 -32.54 0.70
N ARG A 189 5.38 -31.98 -0.50
CA ARG A 189 6.04 -32.41 -1.74
C ARG A 189 7.46 -31.84 -1.88
N ILE A 190 7.74 -30.76 -1.17
CA ILE A 190 9.08 -30.17 -1.04
C ILE A 190 9.36 -29.93 0.45
N ALA A 191 10.61 -30.13 0.85
CA ALA A 191 11.03 -29.89 2.23
C ALA A 191 11.14 -28.39 2.54
N GLU A 192 11.09 -28.01 3.82
CA GLU A 192 11.18 -26.59 4.25
C GLU A 192 12.44 -25.90 3.70
N ALA A 193 13.60 -26.57 3.75
CA ALA A 193 14.85 -26.02 3.25
C ALA A 193 14.81 -25.75 1.74
N GLU A 194 14.07 -26.56 0.98
CA GLU A 194 13.86 -26.33 -0.46
C GLU A 194 12.86 -25.20 -0.69
N PHE A 195 11.74 -25.18 0.03
CA PHE A 195 10.76 -24.10 -0.04
C PHE A 195 11.40 -22.73 0.22
N ARG A 196 12.21 -22.61 1.29
CA ARG A 196 12.95 -21.38 1.62
C ARG A 196 13.90 -20.93 0.51
N LYS A 197 14.52 -21.85 -0.23
CA LYS A 197 15.37 -21.52 -1.40
C LYS A 197 14.56 -20.99 -2.57
N ARG A 198 13.29 -21.40 -2.72
CA ARG A 198 12.38 -20.93 -3.77
C ARG A 198 11.76 -19.57 -3.45
N ILE A 199 11.72 -19.17 -2.18
CA ILE A 199 11.28 -17.83 -1.77
C ILE A 199 12.30 -16.78 -2.22
N VAL A 200 11.81 -15.78 -2.96
CA VAL A 200 12.61 -14.64 -3.36
C VAL A 200 12.47 -13.55 -2.31
N SER A 201 13.56 -13.27 -1.59
CA SER A 201 13.64 -12.16 -0.64
C SER A 201 14.54 -11.06 -1.19
N ARG A 202 14.05 -9.83 -1.24
CA ARG A 202 14.80 -8.68 -1.80
C ARG A 202 14.66 -7.47 -0.91
N GLU A 203 15.72 -6.68 -0.89
CA GLU A 203 15.71 -5.35 -0.31
C GLU A 203 15.76 -4.35 -1.45
N HIS A 204 14.70 -3.55 -1.59
CA HIS A 204 14.69 -2.52 -2.60
C HIS A 204 15.27 -1.24 -2.04
N LYS A 205 16.32 -0.78 -2.72
CA LYS A 205 16.76 0.61 -2.72
C LYS A 205 16.33 1.16 -4.08
N PRO A 206 15.05 1.50 -4.24
CA PRO A 206 14.57 1.97 -5.53
C PRO A 206 15.40 3.18 -5.96
N ASP A 207 15.72 3.21 -7.26
CA ASP A 207 16.52 4.26 -7.85
C ASP A 207 15.96 5.64 -7.49
N ALA A 208 16.84 6.57 -7.11
CA ALA A 208 16.43 7.88 -6.60
C ALA A 208 15.62 8.67 -7.64
N SER A 209 15.93 8.51 -8.94
CA SER A 209 15.18 9.15 -10.02
C SER A 209 13.76 8.57 -10.15
N THR A 210 13.64 7.25 -10.07
CA THR A 210 12.36 6.54 -10.06
C THR A 210 11.49 6.95 -8.88
N MET A 211 12.05 6.95 -7.66
CA MET A 211 11.32 7.40 -6.47
C MET A 211 10.96 8.87 -6.50
N LYS A 212 11.80 9.73 -7.09
CA LYS A 212 11.47 11.13 -7.28
C LYS A 212 10.22 11.30 -8.14
N LYS A 213 10.11 10.57 -9.26
CA LYS A 213 8.93 10.62 -10.16
C LYS A 213 7.67 10.06 -9.48
N ILE A 214 7.80 8.96 -8.75
CA ILE A 214 6.70 8.41 -7.94
C ILE A 214 6.25 9.40 -6.89
N GLY A 215 7.19 10.05 -6.19
CA GLY A 215 6.90 11.08 -5.20
C GLY A 215 6.19 12.31 -5.79
N VAL A 216 6.54 12.70 -7.03
CA VAL A 216 5.84 13.76 -7.78
C VAL A 216 4.40 13.35 -8.05
N MET A 217 4.17 12.15 -8.61
CA MET A 217 2.80 11.66 -8.88
C MET A 217 1.97 11.52 -7.60
N ALA A 218 2.56 11.01 -6.51
CA ALA A 218 1.89 10.94 -5.21
C ALA A 218 1.50 12.34 -4.69
N THR A 219 2.34 13.36 -4.93
CA THR A 219 2.03 14.75 -4.56
C THR A 219 0.91 15.34 -5.44
N ILE A 220 0.86 14.96 -6.72
CA ILE A 220 -0.23 15.35 -7.63
C ILE A 220 -1.55 14.74 -7.15
N LEU A 221 -1.58 13.44 -6.85
CA LEU A 221 -2.74 12.77 -6.26
C LEU A 221 -3.16 13.42 -4.93
N ASP A 222 -2.20 13.77 -4.07
CA ASP A 222 -2.50 14.50 -2.84
C ASP A 222 -3.20 15.83 -3.08
N LYS A 223 -2.77 16.60 -4.09
CA LYS A 223 -3.33 17.92 -4.39
C LYS A 223 -4.68 17.82 -5.09
N ALA A 224 -4.78 16.95 -6.08
CA ALA A 224 -6.00 16.77 -6.86
C ALA A 224 -7.16 16.27 -5.98
N LEU A 225 -6.88 15.36 -5.04
CA LEU A 225 -7.90 14.77 -4.16
C LEU A 225 -8.11 15.54 -2.84
N LYS A 226 -7.59 16.77 -2.73
CA LYS A 226 -7.73 17.62 -1.53
C LYS A 226 -8.67 18.81 -1.73
N GLN A 227 -9.39 18.92 -2.85
CA GLN A 227 -10.18 20.13 -3.07
C GLN A 227 -11.27 20.30 -2.00
N PRO A 228 -11.46 21.53 -1.48
CA PRO A 228 -12.38 21.80 -0.37
C PRO A 228 -13.84 21.45 -0.67
N GLU A 229 -14.17 21.35 -1.96
CA GLU A 229 -15.53 21.11 -2.46
C GLU A 229 -15.89 19.63 -2.44
N HIS A 230 -14.91 18.73 -2.39
CA HIS A 230 -15.18 17.30 -2.29
C HIS A 230 -15.59 16.91 -0.87
N LEU A 231 -16.62 16.08 -0.77
CA LEU A 231 -17.02 15.44 0.49
C LEU A 231 -15.97 14.44 1.00
N VAL A 232 -15.01 14.07 0.16
CA VAL A 232 -13.95 13.13 0.49
C VAL A 232 -12.63 13.87 0.30
N SER A 233 -11.83 13.98 1.37
CA SER A 233 -10.53 14.66 1.32
C SER A 233 -9.44 13.69 1.71
N ASN A 234 -8.32 13.71 1.00
CA ASN A 234 -7.16 12.93 1.37
C ASN A 234 -6.48 13.55 2.61
N TYR A 235 -6.55 12.85 3.75
CA TYR A 235 -6.01 13.34 5.02
C TYR A 235 -4.53 12.99 5.22
N ASN A 236 -4.05 11.96 4.53
CA ASN A 236 -2.68 11.50 4.67
C ASN A 236 -1.89 11.84 3.42
N LYS A 237 -0.56 11.63 3.48
CA LYS A 237 0.26 11.68 2.28
C LYS A 237 0.01 10.39 1.49
N THR A 238 -0.25 10.52 0.19
CA THR A 238 -0.29 9.37 -0.74
C THR A 238 1.05 8.65 -0.68
N LEU A 239 1.00 7.36 -0.45
CA LEU A 239 2.18 6.51 -0.51
C LEU A 239 2.34 5.98 -1.93
N GLY A 240 3.47 6.25 -2.57
CA GLY A 240 3.83 5.65 -3.86
C GLY A 240 4.96 4.62 -3.72
N ILE A 241 4.84 3.48 -4.39
CA ILE A 241 5.83 2.41 -4.45
C ILE A 241 6.01 1.99 -5.92
N TYR A 242 7.21 1.54 -6.30
CA TYR A 242 7.43 0.87 -7.57
C TYR A 242 7.78 -0.59 -7.37
N GLN A 243 7.07 -1.46 -8.08
CA GLN A 243 7.31 -2.90 -8.11
C GLN A 243 7.70 -3.30 -9.53
N LYS A 244 8.93 -3.77 -9.70
CA LYS A 244 9.47 -4.13 -11.03
C LYS A 244 8.60 -5.18 -11.71
N GLY A 245 8.18 -4.91 -12.94
CA GLY A 245 7.35 -5.80 -13.73
C GLY A 245 5.85 -5.67 -13.46
N LEU A 246 5.44 -5.05 -12.36
CA LEU A 246 4.06 -4.67 -12.13
C LEU A 246 3.84 -3.19 -12.45
N GLY A 247 4.66 -2.29 -11.91
CA GLY A 247 4.59 -0.86 -12.17
C GLY A 247 4.54 0.00 -10.91
N ALA A 248 3.84 1.14 -10.95
CA ALA A 248 3.72 2.06 -9.82
C ALA A 248 2.40 1.83 -9.09
N LEU A 249 2.48 1.71 -7.76
CA LEU A 249 1.34 1.53 -6.86
C LEU A 249 1.22 2.75 -5.96
N PHE A 250 0.04 3.34 -5.91
CA PHE A 250 -0.29 4.50 -5.08
C PHE A 250 -1.39 4.11 -4.10
N PHE A 251 -1.17 4.40 -2.83
CA PHE A 251 -2.11 4.12 -1.74
C PHE A 251 -2.59 5.44 -1.16
N VAL A 252 -3.87 5.74 -1.39
CA VAL A 252 -4.54 6.97 -1.00
C VAL A 252 -5.49 6.65 0.15
N ASN A 253 -5.47 7.48 1.20
CA ASN A 253 -6.40 7.34 2.31
C ASN A 253 -7.33 8.55 2.33
N VAL A 254 -8.56 8.35 1.86
CA VAL A 254 -9.52 9.44 1.77
C VAL A 254 -10.51 9.28 2.89
N ARG A 255 -10.72 10.35 3.67
CA ARG A 255 -11.75 10.34 4.71
C ARG A 255 -12.95 11.05 4.13
N SER A 256 -14.12 10.41 4.21
CA SER A 256 -15.38 11.10 4.02
C SER A 256 -15.49 12.16 5.12
N GLY A 257 -15.24 13.39 4.72
CA GLY A 257 -15.65 14.55 5.46
C GLY A 257 -17.15 14.65 5.33
N HIS A 258 -17.90 13.86 6.09
CA HIS A 258 -19.13 14.42 6.62
C HIS A 258 -18.72 15.58 7.53
N ARG A 259 -18.42 16.73 6.91
CA ARG A 259 -19.00 17.95 7.43
C ARG A 259 -20.50 17.67 7.32
N SER A 260 -21.04 17.06 8.36
CA SER A 260 -22.31 17.51 8.88
C SER A 260 -22.09 18.98 9.25
N ALA A 261 -21.93 19.83 8.24
CA ALA A 261 -22.35 21.19 8.31
C ALA A 261 -23.87 21.06 8.43
N TYR A 262 -24.31 20.68 9.63
CA TYR A 262 -25.52 21.26 10.15
C TYR A 262 -25.26 22.75 9.95
N LYS A 263 -25.83 23.35 8.91
CA LYS A 263 -26.07 24.78 8.88
C LYS A 263 -27.04 24.98 10.04
N LEU A 264 -26.46 25.07 11.23
CA LEU A 264 -27.16 25.33 12.46
C LEU A 264 -27.51 26.81 12.35
N LYS A 265 -28.62 27.08 11.65
CA LYS A 265 -29.22 28.40 11.62
C LYS A 265 -29.76 28.61 13.02
N LEU A 266 -28.91 29.10 13.92
CA LEU A 266 -29.34 29.62 15.21
C LEU A 266 -30.24 30.81 14.92
N ARG A 267 -31.55 30.58 14.90
CA ARG A 267 -32.54 31.64 14.90
C ARG A 267 -32.69 32.04 16.37
N THR A 268 -32.07 33.15 16.76
CA THR A 268 -32.30 33.75 18.07
C THR A 268 -33.75 34.22 18.13
N SER A 269 -34.62 33.42 18.75
CA SER A 269 -35.95 33.85 19.13
C SER A 269 -35.87 34.41 20.55
N PRO A 270 -36.29 35.67 20.81
CA PRO A 270 -36.25 36.28 22.14
C PRO A 270 -37.29 35.69 23.12
N LYS A 271 -37.99 34.60 22.76
CA LYS A 271 -38.95 33.93 23.65
C LYS A 271 -38.64 32.44 23.75
N THR A 272 -38.59 31.96 24.99
CA THR A 272 -38.32 30.62 25.56
C THR A 272 -39.08 29.46 24.89
N THR A 273 -38.87 29.25 23.59
CA THR A 273 -39.42 28.10 22.85
C THR A 273 -38.33 27.03 22.74
N PRO A 274 -38.57 25.78 23.17
CA PRO A 274 -37.56 24.73 23.08
C PRO A 274 -37.09 24.55 21.63
N LEU A 275 -35.78 24.56 21.45
CA LEU A 275 -35.10 24.42 20.16
C LEU A 275 -35.42 23.05 19.55
N ARG A 276 -36.43 22.98 18.68
CA ARG A 276 -36.70 21.78 17.88
C ARG A 276 -35.77 21.75 16.68
N ILE A 277 -34.67 21.01 16.81
CA ILE A 277 -33.80 20.66 15.68
C ILE A 277 -34.58 19.67 14.80
N ARG A 278 -35.18 20.15 13.70
CA ARG A 278 -35.64 19.26 12.63
C ARG A 278 -34.41 18.82 11.85
N ALA A 279 -33.97 17.58 12.05
CA ALA A 279 -33.03 16.93 11.16
C ALA A 279 -33.67 16.90 9.76
N GLY A 280 -33.13 17.65 8.80
CA GLY A 280 -33.52 17.51 7.41
C GLY A 280 -33.20 16.08 6.93
N LYS A 281 -33.99 15.56 5.98
CA LYS A 281 -33.67 14.28 5.32
C LYS A 281 -32.24 14.36 4.78
N ALA A 282 -31.38 13.45 5.24
CA ALA A 282 -30.07 13.27 4.65
C ALA A 282 -30.27 12.94 3.17
N VAL A 283 -29.74 13.79 2.28
CA VAL A 283 -29.78 13.53 0.85
C VAL A 283 -28.93 12.29 0.59
N THR A 284 -29.53 11.26 0.00
CA THR A 284 -28.91 10.03 -0.49
C THR A 284 -28.03 10.30 -1.71
N GLY A 285 -27.07 11.21 -1.57
CA GLY A 285 -26.17 11.63 -2.65
C GLY A 285 -24.91 10.77 -2.80
N GLU A 286 -24.74 9.73 -1.97
CA GLU A 286 -23.48 8.95 -1.88
C GLU A 286 -23.00 8.39 -3.23
N SER A 287 -23.90 7.89 -4.09
CA SER A 287 -23.52 7.31 -5.39
C SER A 287 -23.00 8.33 -6.40
N LEU A 288 -23.59 9.54 -6.43
CA LEU A 288 -23.17 10.59 -7.37
C LEU A 288 -21.74 11.08 -7.07
N TYR A 289 -21.36 11.12 -5.79
CA TYR A 289 -19.99 11.50 -5.41
C TYR A 289 -18.96 10.43 -5.72
N GLU A 290 -19.32 9.16 -5.60
CA GLU A 290 -18.40 8.07 -5.93
C GLU A 290 -18.06 8.10 -7.43
N GLU A 291 -19.06 8.26 -8.31
CA GLU A 291 -18.84 8.34 -9.76
C GLU A 291 -18.05 9.59 -10.16
N GLN A 292 -18.36 10.77 -9.59
CA GLN A 292 -17.55 11.97 -9.82
C GLN A 292 -16.10 11.79 -9.38
N PHE A 293 -15.88 11.18 -8.22
CA PHE A 293 -14.54 10.90 -7.71
C PHE A 293 -13.79 9.91 -8.60
N LYS A 294 -14.46 8.88 -9.13
CA LYS A 294 -13.87 7.94 -10.11
C LYS A 294 -13.42 8.69 -11.36
N GLU A 295 -14.26 9.56 -11.89
CA GLU A 295 -13.96 10.35 -13.10
C GLU A 295 -12.76 11.28 -12.88
N GLU A 296 -12.75 12.04 -11.78
CA GLU A 296 -11.62 12.88 -11.41
C GLU A 296 -10.33 12.09 -11.26
N LEU A 297 -10.40 10.89 -10.65
CA LEU A 297 -9.24 10.03 -10.49
C LEU A 297 -8.70 9.54 -11.85
N VAL A 298 -9.59 9.18 -12.78
CA VAL A 298 -9.24 8.79 -14.16
C VAL A 298 -8.55 9.95 -14.87
N GLU A 299 -9.12 11.16 -14.81
CA GLU A 299 -8.55 12.35 -15.43
C GLU A 299 -7.17 12.69 -14.85
N VAL A 300 -7.01 12.67 -13.53
CA VAL A 300 -5.72 12.93 -12.87
C VAL A 300 -4.66 11.91 -13.29
N VAL A 301 -5.02 10.62 -13.38
CA VAL A 301 -4.10 9.58 -13.83
C VAL A 301 -3.78 9.71 -15.33
N GLY A 302 -4.75 10.05 -16.17
CA GLY A 302 -4.53 10.31 -17.59
C GLY A 302 -3.62 11.52 -17.82
N ASP A 303 -3.93 12.65 -17.19
CA ASP A 303 -3.25 13.92 -17.40
C ASP A 303 -1.85 13.96 -16.82
N TYR A 304 -1.59 13.24 -15.72
CA TYR A 304 -0.29 13.29 -15.03
C TYR A 304 0.48 11.97 -15.02
N GLY A 305 -0.14 10.85 -15.38
CA GLY A 305 0.53 9.54 -15.37
C GLY A 305 1.71 9.44 -16.34
N TYR A 306 1.76 10.27 -17.39
CA TYR A 306 2.91 10.36 -18.30
C TYR A 306 4.21 10.80 -17.60
N THR A 307 4.11 11.45 -16.42
CA THR A 307 5.28 11.86 -15.62
C THR A 307 6.09 10.66 -15.10
N LEU A 308 5.48 9.47 -15.05
CA LEU A 308 6.10 8.21 -14.68
C LEU A 308 6.91 7.59 -15.82
N ARG A 309 7.82 8.37 -16.44
CA ARG A 309 8.62 7.97 -17.62
C ARG A 309 9.59 6.80 -17.37
N THR A 310 9.76 6.36 -16.13
CA THR A 310 10.58 5.18 -15.78
C THR A 310 9.83 3.87 -15.93
N LEU A 311 8.50 3.93 -15.99
CA LEU A 311 7.67 2.74 -16.17
C LEU A 311 7.77 2.23 -17.60
N LYS A 312 7.79 0.91 -17.74
CA LYS A 312 7.71 0.25 -19.04
C LYS A 312 6.28 0.32 -19.59
N PRO A 313 6.09 0.26 -20.93
CA PRO A 313 4.76 0.33 -21.54
C PRO A 313 3.74 -0.70 -21.01
N GLU A 314 4.19 -1.90 -20.66
CA GLU A 314 3.32 -2.97 -20.14
C GLU A 314 3.15 -2.94 -18.61
N GLU A 315 3.87 -2.07 -17.90
CA GLU A 315 3.67 -1.88 -16.46
C GLU A 315 2.42 -1.02 -16.20
N TYR A 316 1.81 -1.24 -15.05
CA TYR A 316 0.58 -0.60 -14.61
C TYR A 316 0.86 0.64 -13.74
N ILE A 317 -0.06 1.59 -13.82
CA ILE A 317 -0.28 2.60 -12.78
C ILE A 317 -1.50 2.12 -12.00
N VAL A 318 -1.30 1.86 -10.72
CA VAL A 318 -2.34 1.37 -9.81
C VAL A 318 -2.57 2.43 -8.74
N VAL A 319 -3.81 2.84 -8.55
CA VAL A 319 -4.20 3.74 -7.46
C VAL A 319 -5.26 3.04 -6.61
N GLU A 320 -4.87 2.63 -5.42
CA GLU A 320 -5.79 2.15 -4.39
C GLU A 320 -6.22 3.32 -3.51
N VAL A 321 -7.53 3.45 -3.33
CA VAL A 321 -8.17 4.47 -2.53
C VAL A 321 -8.96 3.76 -1.42
N ARG A 322 -8.59 3.97 -0.16
CA ARG A 322 -9.35 3.44 1.00
C ARG A 322 -10.26 4.49 1.61
N PHE A 323 -11.45 4.06 1.99
CA PHE A 323 -12.42 4.78 2.81
C PHE A 323 -12.45 4.15 4.22
N PRO A 324 -11.60 4.60 5.17
CA PRO A 324 -11.32 3.93 6.45
C PRO A 324 -12.51 3.87 7.42
N ARG A 325 -13.64 4.45 7.05
CA ARG A 325 -14.97 4.24 7.61
C ARG A 325 -15.87 4.32 6.38
N GLY A 326 -16.69 3.30 6.11
CA GLY A 326 -17.70 3.39 5.05
C GLY A 326 -18.37 4.76 5.12
N ALA A 327 -18.72 5.34 3.97
CA ALA A 327 -19.22 6.70 3.84
C ALA A 327 -20.42 7.07 4.76
N GLY A 328 -20.95 6.17 5.58
CA GLY A 328 -21.62 6.43 6.85
C GLY A 328 -21.59 5.20 7.76
N ARG A 329 -22.06 5.30 9.01
CA ARG A 329 -22.26 4.14 9.92
C ARG A 329 -23.26 3.10 9.39
N ARG A 330 -23.85 3.31 8.21
CA ARG A 330 -24.85 2.46 7.54
C ARG A 330 -24.66 2.38 6.02
N SER A 331 -23.59 2.93 5.44
CA SER A 331 -23.43 2.89 3.99
C SER A 331 -22.98 1.48 3.58
N SER A 332 -23.76 0.82 2.75
CA SER A 332 -23.39 -0.41 2.03
C SER A 332 -22.40 -0.16 0.88
N GLY A 333 -21.81 1.04 0.78
CA GLY A 333 -20.85 1.40 -0.25
C GLY A 333 -19.51 0.69 -0.09
N ALA A 334 -18.73 0.70 -1.16
CA ALA A 334 -17.40 0.09 -1.20
C ALA A 334 -16.49 0.65 -0.08
N ARG A 335 -15.66 -0.22 0.50
CA ARG A 335 -14.60 0.12 1.45
C ARG A 335 -13.43 0.81 0.77
N GLY A 336 -13.27 0.61 -0.53
CA GLY A 336 -12.28 1.29 -1.34
C GLY A 336 -12.53 1.19 -2.83
N LEU A 337 -11.62 1.80 -3.59
CA LEU A 337 -11.56 1.73 -5.04
C LEU A 337 -10.14 1.34 -5.45
N ILE A 338 -10.00 0.59 -6.53
CA ILE A 338 -8.73 0.32 -7.19
C ILE A 338 -8.87 0.77 -8.63
N LEU A 339 -8.05 1.72 -9.05
CA LEU A 339 -7.87 2.10 -10.45
C LEU A 339 -6.61 1.43 -10.98
N GLN A 340 -6.69 0.78 -12.15
CA GLN A 340 -5.55 0.19 -12.85
C GLN A 340 -5.55 0.62 -14.32
N VAL A 341 -4.39 1.04 -14.82
CA VAL A 341 -4.22 1.35 -16.24
C VAL A 341 -2.79 1.05 -16.68
N LYS A 342 -2.60 0.53 -17.90
CA LYS A 342 -1.26 0.30 -18.44
C LYS A 342 -0.59 1.61 -18.82
N LYS A 343 0.72 1.69 -18.62
CA LYS A 343 1.51 2.87 -18.92
C LYS A 343 1.43 3.27 -20.39
N LYS A 344 1.37 2.29 -21.31
CA LYS A 344 1.24 2.54 -22.76
C LYS A 344 -0.03 3.29 -23.14
N ASP A 345 -1.14 3.00 -22.46
CA ASP A 345 -2.43 3.63 -22.75
C ASP A 345 -2.43 5.08 -22.23
N VAL A 346 -1.84 5.32 -21.07
CA VAL A 346 -1.59 6.68 -20.55
C VAL A 346 -0.67 7.47 -21.47
N ASP A 347 0.39 6.86 -22.01
CA ASP A 347 1.26 7.54 -23.00
C ASP A 347 0.54 7.81 -24.31
N ALA A 348 -0.35 6.93 -24.76
CA ALA A 348 -1.15 7.15 -25.96
C ALA A 348 -2.15 8.31 -25.75
N TYR A 349 -2.84 8.35 -24.61
CA TYR A 349 -3.72 9.45 -24.22
C TYR A 349 -2.97 10.80 -24.14
N SER A 350 -1.85 10.86 -23.41
CA SER A 350 -1.07 12.11 -23.28
C SER A 350 -0.48 12.65 -24.59
N ARG A 351 -0.36 11.80 -25.62
CA ARG A 351 0.09 12.19 -26.96
C ARG A 351 -1.06 12.55 -27.91
N GLY A 352 -2.31 12.44 -27.46
CA GLY A 352 -3.51 12.65 -28.28
C GLY A 352 -3.84 11.49 -29.22
N ASN A 353 -3.19 10.33 -29.07
CA ASN A 353 -3.48 9.13 -29.86
C ASN A 353 -4.70 8.36 -29.34
N LEU A 354 -5.10 8.61 -28.09
CA LEU A 354 -6.37 8.19 -27.50
C LEU A 354 -7.08 9.44 -27.01
N ASP A 355 -8.37 9.57 -27.29
CA ASP A 355 -9.20 10.58 -26.62
C ASP A 355 -9.60 10.10 -25.21
N LEU A 356 -10.24 10.99 -24.44
CA LEU A 356 -10.63 10.68 -23.06
C LEU A 356 -11.64 9.52 -22.97
N ALA A 357 -12.54 9.40 -23.95
CA ALA A 357 -13.55 8.33 -23.95
C ALA A 357 -12.90 6.95 -24.20
N ALA A 358 -12.00 6.87 -25.17
CA ALA A 358 -11.22 5.68 -25.46
C ALA A 358 -10.26 5.35 -24.31
N PHE A 359 -9.65 6.35 -23.68
CA PHE A 359 -8.82 6.16 -22.49
C PHE A 359 -9.61 5.59 -21.32
N ARG A 360 -10.80 6.12 -21.02
CA ARG A 360 -11.71 5.60 -19.97
C ARG A 360 -11.99 4.11 -20.15
N GLN A 361 -12.18 3.65 -21.39
CA GLN A 361 -12.39 2.22 -21.68
C GLN A 361 -11.16 1.33 -21.43
N LYS A 362 -9.96 1.92 -21.33
CA LYS A 362 -8.72 1.21 -20.97
C LYS A 362 -8.45 1.18 -19.47
N VAL A 363 -9.15 2.00 -18.69
CA VAL A 363 -9.00 2.05 -17.24
C VAL A 363 -9.93 1.03 -16.60
N ASP A 364 -9.36 0.15 -15.78
CA ASP A 364 -10.11 -0.76 -14.94
C ASP A 364 -10.29 -0.13 -13.56
N ILE A 365 -11.53 0.12 -13.16
CA ILE A 365 -11.85 0.70 -11.85
C ILE A 365 -12.85 -0.18 -11.09
N GLN A 366 -12.45 -0.62 -9.91
CA GLN A 366 -13.19 -1.61 -9.13
C GLN A 366 -13.39 -1.14 -7.69
N GLY A 367 -14.62 -1.24 -7.19
CA GLY A 367 -14.92 -1.10 -5.77
C GLY A 367 -14.78 -2.44 -5.05
N TYR A 368 -14.39 -2.39 -3.77
CA TYR A 368 -14.27 -3.57 -2.90
C TYR A 368 -14.68 -3.26 -1.46
#